data_AF-A0AA39N7T4-F1
#
_entry.id   AF-A0AA39N7T4-F1
#
_cell.length_a   1.000
_cell.length_b   1.000
_cell.length_c   1.000
_cell.angle_alpha   90.00
_cell.angle_beta   90.00
_cell.angle_gamma   90.00
#
_symmetry.space_group_name_H-M   'P 1'
#
loop_
_entity.id
_entity.type
_entity.pdbx_description
1 polymer ?
#
loop_
_entity_poly.entity_id
_entity_poly.type
_entity_poly.pdbx_seq_one_letter_code
_entity_poly.pdbx_strand_id
1 'polypeptide(L)' 'MSWGDVKRGVTAMQWKGFVDSVEKLHSLGVKHGDIEPRNVALTTEGFRFFDFGWSEMHCCQRDECEELQNLLDI' A
#
# COMPACT_ATOMS: atom_id res chain seq x y z
N MET A 1 -4.43 -12.18 -8.81
CA MET A 1 -3.20 -12.32 -8.00
C MET A 1 -3.46 -11.62 -6.68
N SER A 2 -3.31 -12.31 -5.56
CA SER A 2 -3.51 -11.71 -4.23
C SER A 2 -2.20 -11.12 -3.70
N TRP A 3 -2.28 -10.25 -2.70
CA TRP A 3 -1.09 -9.80 -1.99
C TRP A 3 -0.33 -10.94 -1.29
N GLY A 4 -1.02 -11.99 -0.85
CA GLY A 4 -0.36 -13.18 -0.30
C GLY A 4 0.53 -13.89 -1.33
N ASP A 5 0.10 -13.95 -2.60
CA ASP A 5 0.93 -14.48 -3.70
C ASP A 5 2.16 -13.59 -3.93
N VAL A 6 1.97 -12.27 -3.93
CA VAL A 6 3.05 -11.29 -4.13
C VAL A 6 4.06 -11.35 -2.97
N LYS A 7 3.59 -11.37 -1.72
CA LYS A 7 4.44 -11.37 -0.52
C LYS A 7 5.38 -12.57 -0.47
N ARG A 8 4.93 -13.74 -0.96
CA ARG A 8 5.76 -14.95 -1.09
C ARG A 8 6.87 -14.81 -2.15
N GLY A 9 6.71 -13.92 -3.13
CA GLY A 9 7.63 -13.72 -4.23
C GLY A 9 8.62 -12.54 -4.06
N VAL A 10 8.53 -11.79 -2.96
CA VAL A 10 9.38 -10.62 -2.70
C VAL A 10 10.16 -10.77 -1.40
N THR A 11 11.24 -10.00 -1.27
CA THR A 11 12.02 -9.94 -0.03
C THR A 11 11.26 -9.21 1.08
N ALA A 12 11.59 -9.49 2.33
CA ALA A 12 11.06 -8.74 3.47
C ALA A 12 11.35 -7.22 3.38
N MET A 13 12.49 -6.84 2.79
CA MET A 13 12.85 -5.44 2.58
C MET A 13 11.97 -4.78 1.52
N GLN A 14 11.64 -5.48 0.43
CA GLN A 14 10.69 -4.99 -0.58
C GLN A 14 9.28 -4.87 0.00
N TRP A 15 8.83 -5.86 0.79
CA TRP A 15 7.53 -5.79 1.44
C TRP A 15 7.45 -4.61 2.42
N LYS A 16 8.48 -4.43 3.25
CA LYS A 16 8.55 -3.27 4.14
C LYS A 16 8.52 -1.96 3.36
N GLY A 17 9.29 -1.84 2.28
CA GLY A 17 9.31 -0.63 1.44
C GLY A 17 7.96 -0.35 0.77
N PHE A 18 7.18 -1.38 0.47
CA PHE A 18 5.81 -1.24 -0.02
C PHE A 18 4.90 -0.66 1.06
N VAL A 19 4.90 -1.23 2.27
CA VAL A 19 4.13 -0.72 3.41
C VAL A 19 4.52 0.74 3.74
N ASP A 20 5.82 1.04 3.80
CA ASP A 20 6.32 2.40 4.03
C ASP A 20 5.83 3.39 2.95
N SER A 21 5.62 2.93 1.71
CA SER A 21 5.10 3.76 0.62
C SER A 21 3.61 4.05 0.77
N VAL A 22 2.82 3.11 1.30
CA VAL A 22 1.40 3.32 1.63
C VAL A 22 1.28 4.32 2.78
N GLU A 23 2.12 4.18 3.81
CA GLU A 23 2.16 5.15 4.91
C GLU A 23 2.57 6.55 4.45
N LYS A 24 3.47 6.63 3.46
CA LYS A 24 3.80 7.92 2.84
C LYS A 24 2.59 8.51 2.11
N LEU A 25 1.85 7.71 1.34
CA LEU A 25 0.63 8.18 0.67
C LEU A 25 -0.38 8.71 1.70
N HIS A 26 -0.56 7.98 2.79
CA HIS A 26 -1.38 8.37 3.94
C HIS A 26 -0.93 9.68 4.58
N SER A 27 0.38 9.88 4.75
CA SER A 27 0.94 11.12 5.30
C SER A 27 0.68 12.36 4.44
N LEU A 28 0.37 12.16 3.15
CA LEU A 28 -0.04 13.22 2.22
C LEU A 28 -1.55 13.52 2.30
N GLY A 29 -2.27 12.85 3.20
CA GLY A 29 -3.70 13.04 3.40
C GLY A 29 -4.59 12.18 2.51
N VAL A 30 -4.04 11.12 1.88
CA VAL A 30 -4.76 10.29 0.90
C VAL A 30 -4.78 8.84 1.36
N LYS A 31 -5.97 8.24 1.42
CA LYS A 31 -6.16 6.78 1.46
C LYS A 31 -6.54 6.33 0.06
N HIS A 32 -5.97 5.24 -0.43
CA HIS A 32 -6.17 4.84 -1.82
C HIS A 32 -7.52 4.16 -2.04
N GLY A 33 -7.96 3.32 -1.08
CA GLY A 33 -9.23 2.60 -1.10
C GLY A 33 -9.26 1.33 -1.96
N ASP A 34 -8.23 1.08 -2.77
CA ASP A 34 -8.14 -0.08 -3.68
C ASP A 34 -6.67 -0.52 -3.87
N ILE A 35 -5.94 -0.69 -2.76
CA ILE A 35 -4.57 -1.21 -2.79
C ILE A 35 -4.62 -2.70 -3.13
N GLU A 36 -4.58 -2.99 -4.42
CA GLU A 36 -4.44 -4.32 -4.98
C GLU A 36 -3.15 -4.43 -5.82
N PRO A 37 -2.58 -5.64 -6.04
CA PRO A 37 -1.38 -5.78 -6.85
C PRO A 37 -1.46 -5.17 -8.25
N ARG A 38 -2.66 -5.13 -8.85
CA ARG A 38 -2.89 -4.52 -10.17
C ARG A 38 -2.70 -2.99 -10.18
N ASN A 39 -2.82 -2.33 -9.03
CA ASN A 39 -2.78 -0.88 -8.87
C ASN A 39 -1.43 -0.37 -8.33
N VAL A 40 -0.42 -1.25 -8.29
CA VAL A 40 0.90 -0.95 -7.73
C VAL A 40 1.98 -1.38 -8.70
N ALA A 41 2.92 -0.47 -9.01
CA ALA A 41 4.13 -0.81 -9.74
C ALA A 41 5.37 -0.59 -8.86
N LEU A 42 6.32 -1.51 -8.93
CA LEU A 42 7.67 -1.31 -8.42
C LEU A 42 8.51 -0.65 -9.53
N THR A 43 9.00 0.55 -9.26
CA THR A 43 9.89 1.30 -10.17
C THR A 43 11.30 1.39 -9.59
N THR A 44 12.25 1.92 -10.35
CA THR A 44 13.60 2.24 -9.85
C THR A 44 13.59 3.26 -8.72
N GLU A 45 12.51 4.03 -8.58
CA GLU A 45 12.32 5.05 -7.55
C GLU A 45 11.38 4.59 -6.42
N GLY A 46 11.12 3.27 -6.33
CA GLY A 46 10.23 2.66 -5.35
C GLY A 46 8.82 2.41 -5.88
N PHE A 47 7.89 2.16 -4.95
CA PHE A 47 6.51 1.82 -5.29
C PHE A 47 5.74 3.05 -5.79
N ARG A 48 4.87 2.83 -6.78
CA ARG A 48 3.95 3.83 -7.35
C ARG A 48 2.55 3.24 -7.35
N PHE A 49 1.58 4.07 -6.97
CA PHE A 49 0.16 3.72 -6.90
C PHE A 49 -0.58 4.37 -8.06
N PHE A 50 -1.55 3.66 -8.63
CA PHE A 50 -2.37 4.12 -9.75
C PHE A 50 -3.83 3.75 -9.51
N ASP A 51 -4.73 4.37 -10.26
CA ASP A 51 -6.17 4.15 -10.16
C ASP A 51 -6.75 4.58 -8.80
N PHE A 52 -6.75 5.90 -8.58
CA PHE A 52 -7.29 6.55 -7.38
C PHE A 52 -8.83 6.70 -7.40
N GLY A 53 -9.54 5.90 -8.19
CA GLY A 53 -11.00 6.00 -8.35
C GLY A 53 -11.80 5.84 -7.04
N TRP A 54 -11.21 5.15 -6.05
CA TRP A 54 -11.78 4.91 -4.71
C TRP A 54 -11.11 5.72 -3.60
N SER A 55 -10.24 6.65 -3.97
CA SER A 55 -9.45 7.39 -2.99
C SER A 55 -10.27 8.42 -2.21
N GLU A 56 -9.87 8.65 -0.97
CA GLU A 56 -10.51 9.61 -0.08
C GLU A 56 -9.48 10.41 0.74
N MET A 57 -9.92 11.58 1.21
CA MET A 57 -9.17 12.36 2.18
C MET A 57 -9.05 11.56 3.48
N HIS A 58 -7.84 11.50 4.02
CA HIS A 58 -7.54 10.60 5.11
C HIS A 58 -6.55 11.22 6.10
N CYS A 59 -6.92 11.19 7.39
CA CYS A 59 -5.99 11.47 8.49
C CYS A 59 -5.56 10.14 9.08
N CYS A 60 -4.38 9.66 8.71
CA CYS A 60 -3.96 8.31 9.09
C CYS A 60 -3.63 8.20 10.58
N GLN A 61 -4.39 7.33 11.23
CA GLN A 61 -4.11 6.82 12.56
C GLN A 61 -3.77 5.36 12.37
N ARG A 62 -2.48 5.03 12.23
CA ARG A 62 -1.96 3.69 11.88
C ARG A 62 -2.77 2.52 12.45
N ASP A 63 -3.07 2.58 13.73
CA ASP A 63 -3.74 1.51 14.49
C ASP A 63 -5.23 1.36 14.12
N GLU A 64 -5.85 2.40 13.56
CA GLU A 64 -7.26 2.43 13.12
C GLU A 64 -7.39 2.49 11.58
N CYS A 65 -6.26 2.45 10.85
CA CYS A 65 -6.27 2.52 9.39
C CYS A 65 -6.46 1.12 8.78
N GLU A 66 -7.71 0.80 8.43
CA GLU A 66 -8.09 -0.48 7.81
C GLU A 66 -7.21 -0.84 6.59
N GLU A 67 -6.93 0.12 5.70
CA GLU A 67 -6.10 -0.12 4.51
C GLU A 67 -4.69 -0.58 4.88
N LEU A 68 -4.11 -0.02 5.95
CA LEU A 68 -2.79 -0.39 6.41
C LEU A 68 -2.81 -1.73 7.18
N GLN A 69 -3.79 -1.93 8.06
CA GLN A 69 -3.94 -3.17 8.82
C GLN A 69 -4.11 -4.38 7.89
N ASN A 70 -4.95 -4.23 6.84
CA ASN A 70 -5.12 -5.26 5.81
C ASN A 70 -3.79 -5.70 5.19
N LEU A 71 -2.82 -4.79 5.00
CA LEU A 71 -1.49 -5.11 4.47
C LEU A 71 -0.55 -5.73 5.50
N LEU A 72 -0.67 -5.33 6.77
CA LEU A 72 0.14 -5.88 7.86
C LEU A 72 -0.26 -7.32 8.19
N ASP A 73 -1.53 -7.68 7.97
CA ASP A 73 -2.10 -8.99 8.27
C ASP A 73 -1.87 -10.06 7.18
N ILE A 74 -1.40 -9.66 6.00
CA ILE A 74 -1.03 -10.56 4.88
C ILE A 74 0.25 -11.33 5.21
#